data_AF-A0A6C0QY31-F1
#
_entry.id   AF-A0A6C0QY31-F1
#
_cell.length_a   1.000
_cell.length_b   1.000
_cell.length_c   1.000
_cell.angle_alpha   90.00
_cell.angle_beta   90.00
_cell.angle_gamma   90.00
#
_symmetry.space_group_name_H-M   'P 1'
#
loop_
_entity.id
_entity.type
_entity.pdbx_description
1 polymer ?
#
loop_
_entity_poly.entity_id
_entity_poly.type
_entity_poly.pdbx_seq_one_letter_code
_entity_poly.pdbx_strand_id
1 'polypeptide(L)'
;MELIWLIIGFVSLGIFVKYRPKSYESMLIPRTEAIRLARERIFELAGVDVSTWKAYAMYWHDRNTISRLHQLNKLDTLRKTLFNWGLVESWRIRFISLNNSIIIGLNARGEVTFLNVTVRDNRHYTGEKQEKSIGDIKRTLTQKDSIFWKDAKIIGQGQRTEDLSNIDTYWYLVEGQDLRMKISVQVSQGRIINILSDTEIKTSNIQQVVKKEFRETALNLSGFIGALGATIAGVLSLIYTDASIGSTISVLLAAIIVFAVFLTSTDDVKMGIVNAYDSRLTIKSVYIIGYLSALMAGLAYSCVVFVTSLAGFNLASLEQIPLFRNQVSQITYGVSIGLICLGLFSLLFRILENKGLVRISPELSERSLFLSGFKYRQSISMSIQSSLMEELIFRLLGVSLFIWLFGHDLMAILLTSVLWAFLHQGSGYNPSVYRWSQLVIFGIILGYAYLHVGFLTVLTAHFVHNFILTSLPLFSYKIQIKEGKYFQKIEKDITLN
;
A
#
# COMPACT_ATOMS: atom_id res chain seq x y z
N MET A 1 3.54 12.66 37.15
CA MET A 1 3.80 11.36 36.48
C MET A 1 3.49 11.42 34.99
N GLU A 2 2.30 11.87 34.57
CA GLU A 2 1.92 11.97 33.14
C GLU A 2 2.88 12.80 32.27
N LEU A 3 3.37 13.93 32.79
CA LEU A 3 4.36 14.76 32.08
C LEU A 3 5.65 13.99 31.76
N ILE A 4 6.10 13.13 32.68
CA ILE A 4 7.31 12.30 32.48
C ILE A 4 7.07 11.31 31.34
N TRP A 5 5.90 10.68 31.30
CA TRP A 5 5.52 9.78 30.21
C TRP A 5 5.51 10.47 28.85
N LEU A 6 4.96 11.69 28.78
CA LEU A 6 4.99 12.48 27.55
C LEU A 6 6.42 12.83 27.12
N ILE A 7 7.27 13.26 28.06
CA ILE A 7 8.68 13.55 27.77
C ILE A 7 9.37 12.31 27.21
N ILE A 8 9.20 11.15 27.84
CA ILE A 8 9.76 9.88 27.35
C ILE A 8 9.21 9.58 25.95
N GLY A 9 7.90 9.73 25.72
CA GLY A 9 7.28 9.55 24.40
C GLY A 9 7.90 10.44 23.32
N PHE A 10 8.09 11.72 23.58
CA PHE A 10 8.72 12.64 22.60
C PHE A 10 10.21 12.33 22.38
N VAL A 11 10.95 11.91 23.41
CA VAL A 11 12.32 11.42 23.25
C VAL A 11 12.32 10.17 22.34
N SER A 12 11.41 9.23 22.55
CA SER A 12 11.24 8.04 21.70
C SER A 12 10.85 8.38 20.26
N LEU A 13 10.07 9.45 20.03
CA LEU A 13 9.81 9.95 18.68
C LEU A 13 11.11 10.42 18.01
N GLY A 14 12.00 11.11 18.73
CA GLY A 14 13.32 11.48 18.22
C GLY A 14 14.18 10.26 17.86
N ILE A 15 14.13 9.20 18.67
CA ILE A 15 14.78 7.92 18.39
C ILE A 15 14.21 7.30 17.10
N PHE A 16 12.88 7.29 16.96
CA PHE A 16 12.21 6.79 15.75
C PHE A 16 12.64 7.54 14.49
N VAL A 17 12.61 8.88 14.51
CA VAL A 17 13.04 9.70 13.37
C VAL A 17 14.49 9.40 12.98
N LYS A 18 15.37 9.15 13.96
CA LYS A 18 16.79 8.84 13.74
C LYS A 18 17.05 7.43 13.20
N TYR A 19 16.27 6.45 13.64
CA TYR A 19 16.53 5.02 13.38
C TYR A 19 15.48 4.31 12.54
N ARG A 20 14.50 5.04 11.98
CA ARG A 20 13.57 4.48 11.00
C ARG A 20 14.31 3.88 9.80
N PRO A 21 13.72 2.90 9.10
CA PRO A 21 14.33 2.30 7.92
C PRO A 21 14.76 3.34 6.89
N LYS A 22 15.84 3.04 6.16
CA LYS A 22 16.32 3.91 5.10
C LYS A 22 15.24 4.02 4.03
N SER A 23 14.96 5.26 3.61
CA SER A 23 14.19 5.51 2.40
C SER A 23 15.14 5.61 1.21
N TYR A 24 14.62 5.23 0.06
CA TYR A 24 15.31 5.37 -1.19
C TYR A 24 15.30 6.83 -1.68
N GLU A 25 16.39 7.27 -2.32
CA GLU A 25 16.36 8.56 -3.05
C GLU A 25 15.53 8.39 -4.33
N SER A 26 14.66 9.36 -4.61
CA SER A 26 13.81 9.32 -5.80
C SER A 26 14.53 9.80 -7.04
N MET A 27 14.44 9.05 -8.13
CA MET A 27 14.97 9.44 -9.45
C MET A 27 13.87 9.83 -10.44
N LEU A 28 12.61 9.92 -10.00
CA LEU A 28 11.49 10.21 -10.89
C LEU A 28 11.56 11.60 -11.51
N ILE A 29 11.27 11.69 -12.79
CA ILE A 29 10.95 12.96 -13.44
C ILE A 29 9.70 13.61 -12.81
N PRO A 30 9.58 14.94 -12.82
CA PRO A 30 8.39 15.65 -12.34
C PRO A 30 7.09 15.18 -13.03
N ARG A 31 5.97 15.23 -12.32
CA ARG A 31 4.67 14.74 -12.82
C ARG A 31 4.22 15.46 -14.10
N THR A 32 4.38 16.77 -14.17
CA THR A 32 4.02 17.59 -15.33
C THR A 32 4.83 17.21 -16.56
N GLU A 33 6.13 17.00 -16.37
CA GLU A 33 7.05 16.55 -17.40
C GLU A 33 6.72 15.13 -17.87
N ALA A 34 6.40 14.22 -16.94
CA ALA A 34 5.95 12.88 -17.26
C ALA A 34 4.66 12.88 -18.09
N ILE A 35 3.69 13.73 -17.75
CA ILE A 35 2.44 13.88 -18.53
C ILE A 35 2.74 14.46 -19.91
N ARG A 36 3.62 15.45 -20.02
CA ARG A 36 4.04 16.03 -21.31
C ARG A 36 4.67 14.96 -22.21
N LEU A 37 5.69 14.26 -21.71
CA LEU A 37 6.35 13.16 -22.41
C LEU A 37 5.37 12.05 -22.78
N ALA A 38 4.45 11.69 -21.89
CA ALA A 38 3.43 10.69 -22.18
C ALA A 38 2.55 11.06 -23.38
N ARG A 39 2.13 12.33 -23.49
CA ARG A 39 1.33 12.79 -24.65
C ARG A 39 2.11 12.65 -25.95
N GLU A 40 3.37 13.09 -25.97
CA GLU A 40 4.26 13.00 -27.13
C GLU A 40 4.46 11.54 -27.56
N ARG A 41 4.71 10.64 -26.60
CA ARG A 41 4.92 9.22 -26.87
C ARG A 41 3.66 8.50 -27.33
N ILE A 42 2.50 8.85 -26.79
CA ILE A 42 1.23 8.28 -27.27
C ILE A 42 0.99 8.68 -28.72
N PHE A 43 1.23 9.95 -29.07
CA PHE A 43 1.09 10.41 -30.44
C PHE A 43 2.07 9.69 -31.39
N GLU A 44 3.34 9.55 -31.01
CA GLU A 44 4.36 8.86 -31.82
C GLU A 44 4.10 7.35 -31.98
N LEU A 45 3.69 6.66 -30.92
CA LEU A 45 3.57 5.20 -30.91
C LEU A 45 2.22 4.72 -31.45
N ALA A 46 1.14 5.41 -31.07
CA ALA A 46 -0.23 5.01 -31.36
C ALA A 46 -0.94 5.94 -32.36
N GLY A 47 -0.40 7.13 -32.65
CA GLY A 47 -1.02 8.08 -33.59
C GLY A 47 -2.29 8.75 -33.06
N VAL A 48 -2.44 8.85 -31.74
CA VAL A 48 -3.61 9.43 -31.07
C VAL A 48 -3.23 10.72 -30.35
N ASP A 49 -3.93 11.82 -30.63
CA ASP A 49 -3.78 13.04 -29.85
C ASP A 49 -4.66 12.99 -28.58
N VAL A 50 -3.99 12.95 -27.43
CA VAL A 50 -4.59 12.92 -26.09
C VAL A 50 -4.46 14.26 -25.35
N SER A 51 -4.10 15.34 -26.05
CA SER A 51 -3.91 16.69 -25.48
C SER A 51 -5.12 17.18 -24.68
N THR A 52 -6.33 16.93 -25.18
CA THR A 52 -7.61 17.32 -24.58
C THR A 52 -8.19 16.30 -23.60
N TRP A 53 -7.54 15.13 -23.45
CA TRP A 53 -8.05 14.03 -22.63
C TRP A 53 -7.72 14.26 -21.15
N LYS A 54 -8.57 13.73 -20.25
CA LYS A 54 -8.32 13.80 -18.81
C LYS A 54 -7.18 12.85 -18.43
N ALA A 55 -6.12 13.39 -17.83
CA ALA A 55 -4.95 12.64 -17.41
C ALA A 55 -4.98 12.31 -15.91
N TYR A 56 -4.81 11.03 -15.57
CA TYR A 56 -4.64 10.52 -14.21
C TYR A 56 -3.26 9.89 -14.13
N ALA A 57 -2.43 10.35 -13.20
CA ALA A 57 -1.06 9.89 -13.07
C ALA A 57 -0.79 9.42 -11.65
N MET A 58 -0.18 8.25 -11.51
CA MET A 58 0.28 7.72 -10.25
C MET A 58 1.65 7.07 -10.40
N TYR A 59 2.29 6.88 -9.26
CA TYR A 59 3.46 6.04 -9.13
C TYR A 59 3.13 4.55 -9.29
N TRP A 60 4.02 3.80 -9.92
CA TRP A 60 3.94 2.34 -10.01
C TRP A 60 5.27 1.69 -9.66
N HIS A 61 5.17 0.49 -9.10
CA HIS A 61 6.29 -0.39 -8.84
C HIS A 61 5.81 -1.85 -8.86
N ASP A 62 6.71 -2.75 -9.22
CA ASP A 62 6.49 -4.19 -9.16
C ASP A 62 6.79 -4.72 -7.76
N ARG A 63 5.76 -4.70 -6.91
CA ARG A 63 5.84 -5.15 -5.52
C ARG A 63 6.37 -6.59 -5.39
N ASN A 64 6.00 -7.47 -6.31
CA ASN A 64 6.36 -8.89 -6.24
C ASN A 64 7.86 -9.07 -6.53
N THR A 65 8.36 -8.48 -7.62
CA THR A 65 9.79 -8.54 -7.96
C THR A 65 10.64 -7.92 -6.85
N ILE A 66 10.25 -6.77 -6.32
CA ILE A 66 10.97 -6.07 -5.24
C ILE A 66 11.02 -6.93 -3.96
N SER A 67 9.87 -7.48 -3.54
CA SER A 67 9.79 -8.36 -2.36
C SER A 67 10.68 -9.59 -2.51
N ARG A 68 10.66 -10.24 -3.67
CA ARG A 68 11.49 -11.42 -3.96
C ARG A 68 12.98 -11.10 -3.94
N LEU A 69 13.38 -9.98 -4.55
CA LEU A 69 14.77 -9.53 -4.53
C LEU A 69 15.26 -9.16 -3.13
N HIS A 70 14.39 -8.60 -2.27
CA HIS A 70 14.70 -8.37 -0.86
C HIS A 70 14.96 -9.68 -0.13
N GLN A 71 14.10 -10.68 -0.34
CA GLN A 71 14.27 -12.00 0.27
C GLN A 71 15.57 -12.69 -0.17
N LEU A 72 15.98 -12.48 -1.42
CA LEU A 72 17.20 -13.00 -2.03
C LEU A 72 18.46 -12.17 -1.73
N ASN A 73 18.37 -11.07 -0.97
CA ASN A 73 19.47 -10.15 -0.71
C ASN A 73 20.10 -9.56 -1.99
N LYS A 74 19.28 -9.28 -3.00
CA LYS A 74 19.68 -8.71 -4.31
C LYS A 74 19.06 -7.35 -4.61
N LEU A 75 18.22 -6.83 -3.71
CA LEU A 75 17.48 -5.58 -3.96
C LEU A 75 18.41 -4.37 -4.13
N ASP A 76 19.36 -4.17 -3.21
CA ASP A 76 20.25 -3.01 -3.25
C ASP A 76 21.24 -3.06 -4.42
N THR A 77 21.74 -4.25 -4.76
CA THR A 77 22.68 -4.43 -5.88
C THR A 77 22.03 -4.18 -7.24
N LEU A 78 20.76 -4.56 -7.41
CA LEU A 78 20.02 -4.44 -8.67
C LEU A 78 19.21 -3.15 -8.78
N ARG A 79 19.26 -2.28 -7.77
CA ARG A 79 18.39 -1.09 -7.68
C ARG A 79 18.45 -0.23 -8.94
N LYS A 80 19.64 0.12 -9.43
CA LYS A 80 19.81 0.93 -10.65
C LYS A 80 19.14 0.27 -11.87
N THR A 81 19.25 -1.05 -11.99
CA THR A 81 18.58 -1.82 -13.05
C THR A 81 17.06 -1.74 -12.90
N LEU A 82 16.52 -1.89 -11.69
CA LEU A 82 15.07 -1.80 -11.44
C LEU A 82 14.49 -0.43 -11.84
N PHE A 83 15.20 0.65 -11.54
CA PHE A 83 14.79 2.00 -11.96
C PHE A 83 14.83 2.18 -13.48
N ASN A 84 15.93 1.76 -14.11
CA ASN A 84 16.08 1.86 -15.57
C ASN A 84 15.05 0.98 -16.30
N TRP A 85 14.66 -0.16 -15.73
CA TRP A 85 13.65 -1.04 -16.33
C TRP A 85 12.22 -0.64 -15.97
N GLY A 86 12.04 0.42 -15.16
CA GLY A 86 10.73 0.91 -14.73
C GLY A 86 9.98 -0.03 -13.77
N LEU A 87 10.70 -0.96 -13.11
CA LEU A 87 10.17 -1.88 -12.09
C LEU A 87 10.06 -1.23 -10.71
N VAL A 88 10.85 -0.20 -10.48
CA VAL A 88 10.80 0.66 -9.29
C VAL A 88 10.73 2.09 -9.78
N GLU A 89 9.91 2.89 -9.13
CA GLU A 89 9.70 4.29 -9.43
C GLU A 89 9.48 4.62 -10.91
N SER A 90 8.36 4.10 -11.45
CA SER A 90 7.86 4.50 -12.76
C SER A 90 6.50 5.22 -12.67
N TRP A 91 6.22 6.07 -13.64
CA TRP A 91 4.94 6.72 -13.80
C TRP A 91 3.97 5.80 -14.53
N ARG A 92 2.75 5.64 -14.01
CA ARG A 92 1.58 5.15 -14.74
C ARG A 92 0.62 6.29 -14.99
N ILE A 93 0.39 6.58 -16.26
CA ILE A 93 -0.42 7.72 -16.69
C ILE A 93 -1.52 7.21 -17.59
N ARG A 94 -2.77 7.45 -17.20
CA ARG A 94 -3.96 7.10 -17.97
C ARG A 94 -4.65 8.35 -18.49
N PHE A 95 -4.90 8.38 -19.79
CA PHE A 95 -5.69 9.39 -20.48
C PHE A 95 -7.05 8.81 -20.81
N ILE A 96 -8.12 9.57 -20.51
CA ILE A 96 -9.50 9.15 -20.72
C ILE A 96 -10.26 10.22 -21.49
N SER A 97 -10.95 9.81 -22.56
CA SER A 97 -11.92 10.61 -23.31
C SER A 97 -13.00 9.68 -23.85
N LEU A 98 -14.27 9.99 -23.57
CA LEU A 98 -15.50 9.30 -24.05
C LEU A 98 -15.28 7.91 -24.70
N ASN A 99 -15.42 6.84 -23.91
CA ASN A 99 -15.27 5.44 -24.32
C ASN A 99 -13.85 5.00 -24.75
N ASN A 100 -12.87 5.88 -24.68
CA ASN A 100 -11.47 5.62 -24.99
C ASN A 100 -10.59 5.79 -23.74
N SER A 101 -9.57 4.95 -23.65
CA SER A 101 -8.58 4.97 -22.58
C SER A 101 -7.23 4.57 -23.14
N ILE A 102 -6.20 5.36 -22.85
CA ILE A 102 -4.81 4.98 -23.12
C ILE A 102 -4.05 5.07 -21.82
N ILE A 103 -3.34 4.01 -21.44
CA ILE A 103 -2.45 4.00 -20.29
C ILE A 103 -1.02 3.73 -20.73
N ILE A 104 -0.08 4.55 -20.25
CA ILE A 104 1.33 4.47 -20.57
C ILE A 104 2.16 4.43 -19.28
N GLY A 105 3.21 3.62 -19.29
CA GLY A 105 4.21 3.51 -18.23
C GLY A 105 5.52 4.16 -18.67
N LEU A 106 6.04 5.09 -17.88
CA LEU A 106 7.34 5.74 -18.12
C LEU A 106 8.30 5.46 -16.96
N ASN A 107 9.51 4.99 -17.26
CA ASN A 107 10.55 4.84 -16.23
C ASN A 107 11.08 6.20 -15.75
N ALA A 108 12.02 6.19 -14.81
CA ALA A 108 12.68 7.39 -14.28
C ALA A 108 13.41 8.25 -15.33
N ARG A 109 13.66 7.73 -16.54
CA ARG A 109 14.28 8.43 -17.67
C ARG A 109 13.29 8.87 -18.75
N GLY A 110 11.99 8.61 -18.56
CA GLY A 110 10.96 8.91 -19.55
C GLY A 110 10.88 7.90 -20.71
N GLU A 111 11.50 6.72 -20.57
CA GLU A 111 11.37 5.64 -21.55
C GLU A 111 10.06 4.88 -21.32
N VAL A 112 9.41 4.49 -22.42
CA VAL A 112 8.14 3.74 -22.36
C VAL A 112 8.41 2.29 -21.99
N THR A 113 7.91 1.85 -20.84
CA THR A 113 8.04 0.46 -20.36
C THR A 113 6.72 -0.30 -20.38
N PHE A 114 5.61 0.42 -20.53
CA PHE A 114 4.29 -0.16 -20.65
C PHE A 114 3.40 0.73 -21.54
N LEU A 115 2.50 0.11 -22.28
CA LEU A 115 1.46 0.81 -23.02
C LEU A 115 0.25 -0.12 -23.17
N ASN A 116 -0.96 0.43 -23.03
CA ASN A 116 -2.18 -0.22 -23.47
C ASN A 116 -3.12 0.85 -24.05
N VAL A 117 -3.51 0.65 -25.31
CA VAL A 117 -4.33 1.57 -26.10
C VAL A 117 -5.69 0.93 -26.31
N THR A 118 -6.73 1.57 -25.79
CA THR A 118 -8.12 1.20 -26.03
C THR A 118 -8.85 2.40 -26.62
N VAL A 119 -8.86 2.49 -27.96
CA VAL A 119 -9.56 3.53 -28.71
C VAL A 119 -10.54 2.87 -29.66
N ARG A 120 -11.82 3.18 -29.50
CA ARG A 120 -12.92 2.57 -30.25
C ARG A 120 -13.30 3.38 -31.49
N ASP A 121 -13.16 4.69 -31.42
CA ASP A 121 -13.48 5.58 -32.53
C ASP A 121 -12.23 5.87 -33.35
N ASN A 122 -12.23 5.39 -34.60
CA ASN A 122 -11.11 5.56 -35.51
C ASN A 122 -10.77 7.03 -35.82
N ARG A 123 -11.71 7.97 -35.59
CA ARG A 123 -11.50 9.42 -35.78
C ARG A 123 -10.49 10.03 -34.82
N HIS A 124 -10.20 9.37 -33.70
CA HIS A 124 -9.18 9.85 -32.76
C HIS A 124 -7.76 9.56 -33.24
N TYR A 125 -7.60 8.73 -34.27
CA TYR A 125 -6.29 8.51 -34.84
C TYR A 125 -6.02 9.51 -35.95
N THR A 126 -5.00 10.33 -35.74
CA THR A 126 -4.62 11.43 -36.63
C THR A 126 -3.29 11.18 -37.35
N GLY A 127 -2.50 10.20 -36.89
CA GLY A 127 -1.25 9.81 -37.53
C GLY A 127 -1.43 8.85 -38.71
N GLU A 128 -0.56 8.99 -39.72
CA GLU A 128 -0.45 8.06 -40.84
C GLU A 128 -0.14 6.63 -40.36
N LYS A 129 -0.71 5.64 -41.05
CA LYS A 129 -0.37 4.23 -40.82
C LYS A 129 1.02 3.99 -41.39
N GLN A 130 1.98 3.63 -40.55
CA GLN A 130 3.28 3.17 -41.01
C GLN A 130 3.39 1.68 -40.73
N GLU A 131 3.72 0.89 -41.75
CA GLU A 131 4.20 -0.47 -41.50
C GLU A 131 5.50 -0.36 -40.70
N LYS A 132 5.51 -0.91 -39.49
CA LYS A 132 6.68 -0.88 -38.63
C LYS A 132 7.32 -2.27 -38.65
N SER A 133 8.48 -2.41 -39.26
CA SER A 133 9.28 -3.63 -39.08
C SER A 133 9.76 -3.75 -37.63
N ILE A 134 10.19 -4.93 -37.20
CA ILE A 134 10.73 -5.14 -35.85
C ILE A 134 11.91 -4.19 -35.53
N GLY A 135 12.74 -3.85 -36.54
CA GLY A 135 13.83 -2.89 -36.39
C GLY A 135 13.34 -1.46 -36.26
N ASP A 136 12.29 -1.08 -36.99
CA ASP A 136 11.68 0.25 -36.92
C ASP A 136 10.99 0.48 -35.57
N ILE A 137 10.36 -0.55 -35.00
CA ILE A 137 9.75 -0.49 -33.67
C ILE A 137 10.81 -0.23 -32.60
N LYS A 138 11.91 -1.00 -32.61
CA LYS A 138 13.01 -0.78 -31.67
C LYS A 138 13.58 0.63 -31.81
N ARG A 139 13.80 1.10 -33.04
CA ARG A 139 14.30 2.46 -33.30
C ARG A 139 13.34 3.52 -32.77
N THR A 140 12.03 3.35 -32.96
CA THR A 140 11.00 4.28 -32.45
C THR A 140 11.00 4.34 -30.92
N LEU A 141 11.18 3.20 -30.24
CA LEU A 141 11.20 3.13 -28.78
C LEU A 141 12.55 3.58 -28.18
N THR A 142 13.63 3.50 -28.95
CA THR A 142 14.99 3.88 -28.53
C THR A 142 15.19 5.40 -28.65
N GLN A 143 15.08 6.08 -27.52
CA GLN A 143 15.41 7.51 -27.39
C GLN A 143 16.94 7.75 -27.43
N LYS A 144 17.37 9.01 -27.65
CA LYS A 144 18.80 9.39 -27.72
C LYS A 144 19.60 8.88 -26.50
N ASP A 145 19.04 9.04 -25.30
CA ASP A 145 19.65 8.61 -24.03
C ASP A 145 19.00 7.34 -23.45
N SER A 146 18.34 6.56 -24.32
CA SER A 146 17.72 5.30 -23.92
C SER A 146 18.78 4.32 -23.41
N ILE A 147 18.47 3.64 -22.31
CA ILE A 147 19.28 2.53 -21.78
C ILE A 147 18.46 1.25 -21.95
N PHE A 148 17.19 1.29 -21.54
CA PHE A 148 16.31 0.13 -21.54
C PHE A 148 16.12 -0.47 -22.94
N TRP A 149 15.76 0.34 -23.92
CA TRP A 149 15.52 -0.14 -25.29
C TRP A 149 16.81 -0.37 -26.09
N LYS A 150 17.93 0.29 -25.76
CA LYS A 150 19.23 -0.02 -26.39
C LYS A 150 19.66 -1.46 -26.09
N ASP A 151 19.54 -1.87 -24.83
CA ASP A 151 19.94 -3.19 -24.34
C ASP A 151 18.97 -4.31 -24.74
N ALA A 152 17.77 -3.97 -25.23
CA ALA A 152 16.76 -4.94 -25.65
C ALA A 152 17.19 -5.72 -26.90
N LYS A 153 17.31 -7.04 -26.78
CA LYS A 153 17.59 -7.96 -27.90
C LYS A 153 16.30 -8.44 -28.53
N ILE A 154 16.27 -8.52 -29.85
CA ILE A 154 15.16 -9.12 -30.59
C ILE A 154 15.21 -10.64 -30.39
N ILE A 155 14.09 -11.26 -30.00
CA ILE A 155 14.01 -12.72 -29.82
C ILE A 155 12.96 -13.39 -30.72
N GLY A 156 12.08 -12.63 -31.35
CA GLY A 156 11.16 -13.17 -32.35
C GLY A 156 10.01 -12.25 -32.71
N GLN A 157 9.16 -12.73 -33.62
CA GLN A 157 7.91 -12.12 -34.02
C GLN A 157 6.85 -13.18 -34.26
N GLY A 158 5.58 -12.84 -34.06
CA GLY A 158 4.45 -13.70 -34.38
C GLY A 158 3.23 -12.86 -34.74
N GLN A 159 2.29 -13.44 -35.45
CA GLN A 159 1.07 -12.77 -35.88
C GLN A 159 -0.14 -13.58 -35.42
N ARG A 160 -1.18 -12.89 -34.98
CA ARG A 160 -2.50 -13.48 -34.71
C ARG A 160 -3.58 -12.62 -35.34
N THR A 161 -4.69 -13.23 -35.73
CA THR A 161 -5.86 -12.49 -36.22
C THR A 161 -6.90 -12.43 -35.11
N GLU A 162 -7.34 -11.23 -34.78
CA GLU A 162 -8.35 -10.95 -33.74
C GLU A 162 -9.29 -9.86 -34.26
N ASP A 163 -10.61 -10.09 -34.18
CA ASP A 163 -11.66 -9.17 -34.65
C ASP A 163 -11.42 -8.61 -36.08
N LEU A 164 -11.07 -9.48 -37.03
CA LEU A 164 -10.78 -9.13 -38.44
C LEU A 164 -9.55 -8.22 -38.62
N SER A 165 -8.70 -8.07 -37.60
CA SER A 165 -7.45 -7.33 -37.66
C SER A 165 -6.26 -8.25 -37.36
N ASN A 166 -5.17 -8.05 -38.11
CA ASN A 166 -3.91 -8.72 -37.81
C ASN A 166 -3.20 -7.95 -36.70
N ILE A 167 -2.85 -8.68 -35.63
CA ILE A 167 -2.05 -8.19 -34.52
C ILE A 167 -0.69 -8.87 -34.61
N ASP A 168 0.32 -8.07 -34.94
CA ASP A 168 1.71 -8.49 -34.96
C ASP A 168 2.30 -8.30 -33.56
N THR A 169 2.91 -9.34 -33.01
CA THR A 169 3.58 -9.30 -31.72
C THR A 169 5.07 -9.48 -31.92
N TYR A 170 5.84 -8.51 -31.42
CA TYR A 170 7.29 -8.50 -31.46
C TYR A 170 7.82 -8.73 -30.05
N TRP A 171 8.73 -9.70 -29.89
CA TRP A 171 9.30 -10.04 -28.60
C TRP A 171 10.73 -9.54 -28.47
N TYR A 172 10.98 -8.91 -27.34
CA TYR A 172 12.31 -8.43 -26.95
C TYR A 172 12.71 -9.03 -25.61
N LEU A 173 14.02 -9.13 -25.40
CA LEU A 173 14.61 -9.60 -24.16
C LEU A 173 15.61 -8.58 -23.66
N VAL A 174 15.41 -8.06 -22.45
CA VAL A 174 16.41 -7.30 -21.73
C VAL A 174 16.98 -8.21 -20.65
N GLU A 175 18.30 -8.33 -20.62
CA GLU A 175 18.98 -9.30 -19.78
C GLU A 175 20.03 -8.59 -18.92
N GLY A 176 19.82 -8.66 -17.60
CA GLY A 176 20.78 -8.23 -16.60
C GLY A 176 21.48 -9.42 -15.95
N GLN A 177 22.31 -9.13 -14.94
CA GLN A 177 23.05 -10.15 -14.21
C GLN A 177 22.13 -11.20 -13.58
N ASP A 178 21.15 -10.75 -12.80
CA ASP A 178 20.22 -11.62 -12.05
C ASP A 178 18.76 -11.49 -12.48
N LEU A 179 18.50 -10.65 -13.49
CA LEU A 179 17.16 -10.35 -13.98
C LEU A 179 17.07 -10.60 -15.48
N ARG A 180 15.90 -11.02 -15.91
CA ARG A 180 15.52 -11.15 -17.31
C ARG A 180 14.13 -10.57 -17.46
N MET A 181 13.94 -9.69 -18.44
CA MET A 181 12.62 -9.16 -18.76
C MET A 181 12.28 -9.50 -20.20
N LYS A 182 11.17 -10.23 -20.38
CA LYS A 182 10.56 -10.43 -21.69
C LYS A 182 9.58 -9.30 -21.94
N ILE A 183 9.72 -8.64 -23.07
CA ILE A 183 8.85 -7.54 -23.50
C ILE A 183 8.09 -7.99 -24.73
N SER A 184 6.78 -7.75 -24.74
CA SER A 184 5.90 -8.03 -25.87
C SER A 184 5.31 -6.72 -26.37
N VAL A 185 5.63 -6.35 -27.61
CA VAL A 185 5.10 -5.17 -28.27
C VAL A 185 4.10 -5.62 -29.32
N GLN A 186 2.84 -5.24 -29.17
CA GLN A 186 1.77 -5.58 -30.10
C GLN A 186 1.47 -4.40 -31.00
N VAL A 187 1.39 -4.67 -32.30
CA VAL A 187 1.11 -3.72 -33.35
C VAL A 187 -0.15 -4.16 -34.08
N SER A 188 -1.07 -3.23 -34.30
CA SER A 188 -2.24 -3.45 -35.15
C SER A 188 -2.36 -2.27 -36.11
N GLN A 189 -2.55 -2.56 -37.40
CA GLN A 189 -2.67 -1.55 -38.46
C GLN A 189 -1.53 -0.50 -38.45
N GLY A 190 -0.29 -0.94 -38.19
CA GLY A 190 0.90 -0.05 -38.15
C GLY A 190 1.06 0.78 -36.86
N ARG A 191 0.23 0.55 -35.85
CA ARG A 191 0.23 1.30 -34.58
C ARG A 191 0.53 0.39 -33.40
N ILE A 192 1.35 0.86 -32.46
CA ILE A 192 1.65 0.09 -31.25
C ILE A 192 0.47 0.22 -30.29
N ILE A 193 -0.21 -0.89 -30.04
CA ILE A 193 -1.40 -0.94 -29.19
C ILE A 193 -1.09 -1.43 -27.77
N ASN A 194 -0.10 -2.30 -27.60
CA ASN A 194 0.32 -2.79 -26.29
C ASN A 194 1.84 -2.90 -26.17
N ILE A 195 2.36 -2.59 -24.98
CA ILE A 195 3.70 -2.94 -24.52
C ILE A 195 3.54 -3.58 -23.15
N LEU A 196 3.84 -4.87 -23.06
CA LEU A 196 3.71 -5.68 -21.85
C LEU A 196 5.09 -6.23 -21.47
N SER A 197 5.36 -6.34 -20.17
CA SER A 197 6.62 -6.85 -19.64
C SER A 197 6.36 -7.98 -18.65
N ASP A 198 7.16 -9.03 -18.73
CA ASP A 198 7.21 -10.11 -17.74
C ASP A 198 8.64 -10.23 -17.21
N THR A 199 8.79 -10.23 -15.89
CA THR A 199 10.10 -10.17 -15.22
C THR A 199 10.40 -11.48 -14.50
N GLU A 200 11.55 -12.06 -14.83
CA GLU A 200 12.07 -13.28 -14.25
C GLU A 200 13.35 -12.97 -13.45
N ILE A 201 13.44 -13.54 -12.25
CA ILE A 201 14.65 -13.50 -11.42
C ILE A 201 15.45 -14.78 -11.66
N LYS A 202 16.66 -14.66 -12.19
CA LYS A 202 17.53 -15.78 -12.56
C LYS A 202 18.18 -16.43 -11.34
N THR A 203 17.42 -17.25 -10.63
CA THR A 203 17.97 -18.03 -9.52
C THR A 203 17.21 -19.33 -9.34
N SER A 204 17.94 -20.40 -9.01
CA SER A 204 17.36 -21.69 -8.64
C SER A 204 16.48 -21.60 -7.38
N ASN A 205 16.74 -20.63 -6.51
CA ASN A 205 16.04 -20.45 -5.23
C ASN A 205 14.67 -19.76 -5.38
N ILE A 206 14.27 -19.35 -6.59
CA ILE A 206 13.06 -18.56 -6.81
C ILE A 206 11.80 -19.32 -6.40
N GLN A 207 11.76 -20.64 -6.63
CA GLN A 207 10.62 -21.48 -6.26
C GLN A 207 10.39 -21.50 -4.75
N GLN A 208 11.46 -21.53 -3.95
CA GLN A 208 11.35 -21.49 -2.49
C GLN A 208 10.79 -20.15 -2.01
N VAL A 209 11.25 -19.04 -2.60
CA VAL A 209 10.76 -17.69 -2.32
C VAL A 209 9.29 -17.55 -2.69
N VAL A 210 8.90 -18.01 -3.89
CA VAL A 210 7.49 -17.99 -4.35
C VAL A 210 6.61 -18.84 -3.43
N LYS A 211 7.06 -20.02 -3.00
CA LYS A 211 6.31 -20.86 -2.04
C LYS A 211 6.14 -20.15 -0.69
N LYS A 212 7.17 -19.45 -0.22
CA LYS A 212 7.11 -18.66 1.02
C LYS A 212 6.14 -17.49 0.88
N GLU A 213 6.20 -16.75 -0.23
CA GLU A 213 5.28 -15.65 -0.56
C GLU A 213 3.83 -16.14 -0.64
N PHE A 214 3.58 -17.29 -1.27
CA PHE A 214 2.24 -17.87 -1.34
C PHE A 214 1.70 -18.22 0.06
N ARG A 215 2.54 -18.79 0.94
CA ARG A 215 2.17 -19.05 2.34
C ARG A 215 1.86 -17.75 3.10
N GLU A 216 2.67 -16.72 2.91
CA GLU A 216 2.42 -15.39 3.50
C GLU A 216 1.14 -14.74 2.93
N THR A 217 0.82 -14.97 1.66
CA THR A 217 -0.40 -14.49 1.02
C THR A 217 -1.63 -15.26 1.53
N ALA A 218 -1.52 -16.57 1.74
CA ALA A 218 -2.58 -17.36 2.36
C ALA A 218 -2.88 -16.89 3.78
N LEU A 219 -1.86 -16.46 4.53
CA LEU A 219 -2.04 -15.79 5.82
C LEU A 219 -2.81 -14.46 5.69
N ASN A 220 -2.92 -13.81 4.54
CA ASN A 220 -3.80 -12.63 4.42
C ASN A 220 -5.28 -12.95 4.53
N LEU A 221 -5.68 -14.15 4.12
CA LEU A 221 -7.06 -14.61 4.31
C LEU A 221 -7.37 -14.81 5.80
N SER A 222 -6.33 -14.98 6.64
CA SER A 222 -6.50 -15.16 8.08
C SER A 222 -7.10 -13.93 8.77
N GLY A 223 -6.87 -12.71 8.26
CA GLY A 223 -7.51 -11.50 8.80
C GLY A 223 -9.05 -11.54 8.66
N PHE A 224 -9.54 -11.99 7.50
CA PHE A 224 -10.97 -12.20 7.27
C PHE A 224 -11.52 -13.31 8.16
N ILE A 225 -10.84 -14.46 8.23
CA ILE A 225 -11.24 -15.59 9.07
C ILE A 225 -11.24 -15.19 10.56
N GLY A 226 -10.25 -14.42 11.00
CA GLY A 226 -10.12 -13.91 12.35
C GLY A 226 -11.25 -12.96 12.72
N ALA A 227 -11.61 -12.03 11.82
CA ALA A 227 -12.76 -11.13 12.03
C ALA A 227 -14.09 -11.90 12.08
N LEU A 228 -14.27 -12.90 11.22
CA LEU A 228 -15.44 -13.78 11.25
C LEU A 228 -15.51 -14.57 12.56
N GLY A 229 -14.40 -15.19 12.97
CA GLY A 229 -14.29 -15.93 14.22
C GLY A 229 -14.57 -15.06 15.44
N ALA A 230 -14.03 -13.83 15.47
CA ALA A 230 -14.31 -12.85 16.51
C ALA A 230 -15.78 -12.43 16.54
N THR A 231 -16.41 -12.26 15.38
CA THR A 231 -17.85 -11.93 15.29
C THR A 231 -18.70 -13.08 15.85
N ILE A 232 -18.39 -14.33 15.48
CA ILE A 232 -19.07 -15.52 16.01
C ILE A 232 -18.89 -15.61 17.53
N ALA A 233 -17.66 -15.46 18.02
CA ALA A 233 -17.37 -15.46 19.45
C ALA A 233 -18.12 -14.34 20.19
N GLY A 234 -18.21 -13.15 19.60
CA GLY A 234 -18.97 -12.02 20.13
C GLY A 234 -20.47 -12.31 20.22
N VAL A 235 -21.08 -12.87 19.16
CA VAL A 235 -22.50 -13.28 19.17
C VAL A 235 -22.75 -14.35 20.23
N LEU A 236 -21.92 -15.38 20.30
CA LEU A 236 -22.06 -16.44 21.30
C LEU A 236 -21.93 -15.87 22.72
N SER A 237 -20.94 -15.01 22.96
CA SER A 237 -20.77 -14.34 24.27
C SER A 237 -22.01 -13.54 24.66
N LEU A 238 -22.60 -12.77 23.74
CA LEU A 238 -23.84 -12.02 24.00
C LEU A 238 -25.02 -12.94 24.35
N ILE A 239 -25.16 -14.08 23.66
CA ILE A 239 -26.20 -15.07 23.96
C ILE A 239 -26.02 -15.65 25.38
N TYR A 240 -24.78 -15.99 25.76
CA TYR A 240 -24.51 -16.61 27.06
C TYR A 240 -24.59 -15.65 28.24
N THR A 241 -24.29 -14.37 28.02
CA THR A 241 -24.24 -13.36 29.09
C THR A 241 -25.58 -12.65 29.30
N ASP A 242 -26.51 -12.78 28.35
CA ASP A 242 -27.86 -12.20 28.37
C ASP A 242 -27.90 -10.70 28.77
N ALA A 243 -26.87 -9.95 28.36
CA ALA A 243 -26.74 -8.53 28.65
C ALA A 243 -26.14 -7.77 27.45
N SER A 244 -26.47 -6.48 27.36
CA SER A 244 -26.01 -5.60 26.28
C SER A 244 -25.60 -4.23 26.83
N ILE A 245 -24.39 -4.18 27.40
CA ILE A 245 -23.81 -2.95 27.95
C ILE A 245 -23.06 -2.19 26.84
N GLY A 246 -23.23 -0.87 26.78
CA GLY A 246 -22.46 -0.02 25.86
C GLY A 246 -22.96 0.01 24.42
N SER A 247 -24.27 -0.22 24.19
CA SER A 247 -24.90 -0.18 22.86
C SER A 247 -24.70 1.17 22.14
N THR A 248 -24.91 2.29 22.83
CA THR A 248 -24.71 3.63 22.25
C THR A 248 -23.27 3.85 21.81
N ILE A 249 -22.29 3.45 22.64
CA ILE A 249 -20.87 3.58 22.30
C ILE A 249 -20.54 2.69 21.10
N SER A 250 -21.07 1.47 21.06
CA SER A 250 -20.87 0.53 19.95
C SER A 250 -21.39 1.09 18.63
N VAL A 251 -22.56 1.74 18.62
CA VAL A 251 -23.09 2.43 17.43
C VAL A 251 -22.18 3.60 17.01
N LEU A 252 -21.68 4.38 17.96
CA LEU A 252 -20.77 5.50 17.65
C LEU A 252 -19.45 5.00 17.04
N LEU A 253 -18.86 3.93 17.58
CA LEU A 253 -17.64 3.33 17.03
C LEU A 253 -17.87 2.78 15.61
N ALA A 254 -19.02 2.12 15.39
CA ALA A 254 -19.43 1.66 14.07
C ALA A 254 -19.58 2.81 13.07
N ALA A 255 -20.17 3.94 13.49
CA ALA A 255 -20.30 5.15 12.67
C ALA A 255 -18.93 5.79 12.34
N ILE A 256 -17.99 5.81 13.29
CA ILE A 256 -16.62 6.30 13.07
C ILE A 256 -15.92 5.47 11.98
N ILE A 257 -16.13 4.16 11.93
CA ILE A 257 -15.56 3.29 10.90
C ILE A 257 -16.13 3.61 9.52
N VAL A 258 -17.45 3.78 9.41
CA VAL A 258 -18.08 4.22 8.14
C VAL A 258 -17.46 5.56 7.70
N PHE A 259 -17.37 6.53 8.60
CA PHE A 259 -16.74 7.82 8.29
C PHE A 259 -15.28 7.68 7.84
N ALA A 260 -14.49 6.84 8.52
CA ALA A 260 -13.09 6.60 8.18
C ALA A 260 -12.95 6.02 6.76
N VAL A 261 -13.78 5.05 6.38
CA VAL A 261 -13.79 4.49 5.01
C VAL A 261 -14.19 5.55 3.98
N PHE A 262 -15.20 6.36 4.27
CA PHE A 262 -15.63 7.42 3.35
C PHE A 262 -14.61 8.54 3.17
N LEU A 263 -13.80 8.83 4.20
CA LEU A 263 -12.77 9.88 4.19
C LEU A 263 -11.78 9.73 3.02
N THR A 264 -11.52 8.50 2.56
CA THR A 264 -10.53 8.19 1.50
C THR A 264 -11.16 7.78 0.18
N SER A 265 -12.47 7.51 0.16
CA SER A 265 -13.18 6.91 -0.98
C SER A 265 -12.92 7.62 -2.33
N THR A 266 -12.88 8.96 -2.35
CA THR A 266 -12.56 9.72 -3.57
C THR A 266 -11.13 9.48 -4.05
N ASP A 267 -10.15 9.44 -3.15
CA ASP A 267 -8.75 9.20 -3.49
C ASP A 267 -8.55 7.74 -3.94
N ASP A 268 -9.24 6.79 -3.30
CA ASP A 268 -9.22 5.37 -3.66
C ASP A 268 -9.83 5.11 -5.04
N VAL A 269 -10.93 5.80 -5.38
CA VAL A 269 -11.51 5.77 -6.74
C VAL A 269 -10.51 6.31 -7.76
N LYS A 270 -9.86 7.44 -7.49
CA LYS A 270 -8.84 8.01 -8.39
C LYS A 270 -7.69 7.02 -8.63
N MET A 271 -7.27 6.30 -7.60
CA MET A 271 -6.27 5.24 -7.75
C MET A 271 -6.80 4.07 -8.59
N GLY A 272 -8.04 3.63 -8.36
CA GLY A 272 -8.72 2.61 -9.15
C GLY A 272 -8.83 2.97 -10.63
N ILE A 273 -9.07 4.25 -10.95
CA ILE A 273 -9.14 4.71 -12.34
C ILE A 273 -7.83 4.46 -13.09
N VAL A 274 -6.67 4.70 -12.49
CA VAL A 274 -5.41 4.46 -13.23
C VAL A 274 -5.19 2.98 -13.48
N ASN A 275 -5.43 2.13 -12.47
CA ASN A 275 -5.04 0.72 -12.53
C ASN A 275 -6.09 -0.20 -13.18
N ALA A 276 -7.38 0.10 -13.03
CA ALA A 276 -8.47 -0.82 -13.32
C ALA A 276 -9.64 -0.20 -14.11
N TYR A 277 -9.48 1.02 -14.66
CA TYR A 277 -10.55 1.64 -15.44
C TYR A 277 -10.88 0.84 -16.72
N ASP A 278 -12.17 0.57 -16.89
CA ASP A 278 -12.76 0.02 -18.12
C ASP A 278 -13.38 1.16 -18.93
N SER A 279 -12.93 1.31 -20.18
CA SER A 279 -13.41 2.38 -21.06
C SER A 279 -14.89 2.23 -21.46
N ARG A 280 -15.52 1.08 -21.22
CA ARG A 280 -16.98 0.90 -21.36
C ARG A 280 -17.79 1.70 -20.34
N LEU A 281 -17.17 2.07 -19.23
CA LEU A 281 -17.83 2.78 -18.14
C LEU A 281 -17.55 4.27 -18.23
N THR A 282 -18.53 5.11 -17.91
CA THR A 282 -18.28 6.54 -17.74
C THR A 282 -17.49 6.78 -16.45
N ILE A 283 -16.69 7.85 -16.40
CA ILE A 283 -15.99 8.25 -15.16
C ILE A 283 -17.00 8.41 -14.01
N LYS A 284 -18.18 8.98 -14.29
CA LYS A 284 -19.26 9.14 -13.30
C LYS A 284 -19.72 7.79 -12.74
N SER A 285 -19.89 6.78 -13.60
CA SER A 285 -20.24 5.42 -13.18
C SER A 285 -19.18 4.81 -12.26
N VAL A 286 -17.90 5.03 -12.56
CA VAL A 286 -16.80 4.53 -11.72
C VAL A 286 -16.78 5.19 -10.33
N TYR A 287 -17.05 6.50 -10.24
CA TYR A 287 -17.23 7.15 -8.94
C TYR A 287 -18.43 6.61 -8.18
N ILE A 288 -19.59 6.41 -8.83
CA ILE A 288 -20.78 5.85 -8.19
C ILE A 288 -20.49 4.44 -7.65
N ILE A 289 -19.91 3.56 -8.47
CA ILE A 289 -19.55 2.20 -8.07
C ILE A 289 -18.55 2.25 -6.90
N GLY A 290 -17.52 3.08 -6.98
CA GLY A 290 -16.51 3.17 -5.91
C GLY A 290 -17.09 3.68 -4.59
N TYR A 291 -17.98 4.68 -4.61
CA TYR A 291 -18.67 5.14 -3.39
C TYR A 291 -19.63 4.08 -2.84
N LEU A 292 -20.34 3.35 -3.71
CA LEU A 292 -21.20 2.25 -3.29
C LEU A 292 -20.38 1.11 -2.67
N SER A 293 -19.24 0.74 -3.27
CA SER A 293 -18.30 -0.24 -2.72
C SER A 293 -17.74 0.21 -1.38
N ALA A 294 -17.39 1.49 -1.24
CA ALA A 294 -16.94 2.06 0.03
C ALA A 294 -18.04 2.01 1.10
N LEU A 295 -19.30 2.29 0.74
CA LEU A 295 -20.45 2.13 1.64
C LEU A 295 -20.61 0.68 2.10
N MET A 296 -20.59 -0.28 1.16
CA MET A 296 -20.73 -1.70 1.49
C MET A 296 -19.59 -2.19 2.40
N ALA A 297 -18.35 -1.79 2.10
CA ALA A 297 -17.19 -2.11 2.95
C ALA A 297 -17.31 -1.47 4.34
N GLY A 298 -17.68 -0.19 4.40
CA GLY A 298 -17.92 0.54 5.64
C GLY A 298 -19.00 -0.13 6.50
N LEU A 299 -20.12 -0.54 5.90
CA LEU A 299 -21.18 -1.27 6.58
C LEU A 299 -20.69 -2.63 7.09
N ALA A 300 -19.98 -3.42 6.27
CA ALA A 300 -19.44 -4.70 6.69
C ALA A 300 -18.48 -4.57 7.88
N TYR A 301 -17.56 -3.61 7.83
CA TYR A 301 -16.65 -3.34 8.96
C TYR A 301 -17.38 -2.80 10.19
N SER A 302 -18.40 -1.97 9.99
CA SER A 302 -19.23 -1.44 11.08
C SER A 302 -19.99 -2.54 11.82
N CYS A 303 -20.44 -3.59 11.12
CA CYS A 303 -21.08 -4.76 11.73
C CYS A 303 -20.10 -5.51 12.65
N VAL A 304 -18.88 -5.77 12.18
CA VAL A 304 -17.84 -6.42 12.98
C VAL A 304 -17.54 -5.59 14.21
N VAL A 305 -17.32 -4.28 14.03
CA VAL A 305 -17.04 -3.32 15.11
C VAL A 305 -18.17 -3.29 16.12
N PHE A 306 -19.42 -3.22 15.68
CA PHE A 306 -20.59 -3.19 16.56
C PHE A 306 -20.71 -4.45 17.41
N VAL A 307 -20.63 -5.64 16.79
CA VAL A 307 -20.75 -6.92 17.51
C VAL A 307 -19.61 -7.10 18.50
N THR A 308 -18.37 -6.88 18.05
CA THR A 308 -17.18 -7.09 18.88
C THR A 308 -17.10 -6.07 20.02
N SER A 309 -17.49 -4.81 19.79
CA SER A 309 -17.54 -3.81 20.86
C SER A 309 -18.64 -4.10 21.86
N LEU A 310 -19.85 -4.47 21.40
CA LEU A 310 -20.98 -4.75 22.30
C LEU A 310 -20.69 -5.95 23.20
N ALA A 311 -20.21 -7.05 22.62
CA ALA A 311 -19.81 -8.24 23.36
C ALA A 311 -18.64 -7.94 24.32
N GLY A 312 -17.62 -7.25 23.82
CA GLY A 312 -16.44 -6.93 24.62
C GLY A 312 -16.73 -5.94 25.75
N PHE A 313 -17.63 -4.97 25.58
CA PHE A 313 -18.09 -4.10 26.67
C PHE A 313 -18.84 -4.87 27.75
N ASN A 314 -19.67 -5.83 27.36
CA ASN A 314 -20.38 -6.66 28.31
C ASN A 314 -19.40 -7.51 29.15
N LEU A 315 -18.52 -8.25 28.48
CA LEU A 315 -17.49 -9.06 29.15
C LEU A 315 -16.57 -8.22 30.03
N ALA A 316 -16.08 -7.09 29.53
CA ALA A 316 -15.23 -6.20 30.32
C ALA A 316 -15.95 -5.66 31.57
N SER A 317 -17.28 -5.47 31.51
CA SER A 317 -18.07 -5.07 32.68
C SER A 317 -18.17 -6.20 33.71
N LEU A 318 -18.32 -7.46 33.27
CA LEU A 318 -18.34 -8.61 34.17
C LEU A 318 -17.00 -8.78 34.89
N GLU A 319 -15.90 -8.59 34.16
CA GLU A 319 -14.53 -8.64 34.69
C GLU A 319 -14.08 -7.33 35.37
N GLN A 320 -14.97 -6.34 35.48
CA GLN A 320 -14.73 -5.04 36.12
C GLN A 320 -13.51 -4.25 35.57
N ILE A 321 -13.21 -4.43 34.29
CA ILE A 321 -12.06 -3.80 33.61
C ILE A 321 -12.32 -2.29 33.45
N PRO A 322 -11.36 -1.42 33.81
CA PRO A 322 -11.54 0.04 33.78
C PRO A 322 -11.47 0.62 32.36
N LEU A 323 -12.57 0.60 31.61
CA LEU A 323 -12.57 1.01 30.20
C LEU A 323 -12.29 2.50 29.94
N PHE A 324 -12.99 3.41 30.63
CA PHE A 324 -12.98 4.85 30.35
C PHE A 324 -12.73 5.73 31.58
N ARG A 325 -12.08 5.19 32.63
CA ARG A 325 -11.73 5.97 33.82
C ARG A 325 -10.64 6.99 33.51
N ASN A 326 -10.81 8.25 33.95
CA ASN A 326 -9.84 9.33 33.77
C ASN A 326 -9.35 9.45 32.30
N GLN A 327 -10.24 9.84 31.39
CA GLN A 327 -9.98 9.78 29.94
C GLN A 327 -8.73 10.57 29.52
N VAL A 328 -8.47 11.72 30.15
CA VAL A 328 -7.29 12.55 29.87
C VAL A 328 -5.99 11.78 30.16
N SER A 329 -5.95 11.06 31.28
CA SER A 329 -4.81 10.24 31.67
C SER A 329 -4.60 9.08 30.68
N GLN A 330 -5.69 8.39 30.30
CA GLN A 330 -5.64 7.30 29.32
C GLN A 330 -5.12 7.75 27.96
N ILE A 331 -5.61 8.89 27.45
CA ILE A 331 -5.12 9.48 26.19
C ILE A 331 -3.63 9.82 26.32
N THR A 332 -3.23 10.41 27.45
CA THR A 332 -1.83 10.81 27.69
C THR A 332 -0.88 9.61 27.73
N TYR A 333 -1.26 8.55 28.45
CA TYR A 333 -0.51 7.30 28.47
C TYR A 333 -0.53 6.62 27.10
N GLY A 334 -1.66 6.64 26.39
CA GLY A 334 -1.80 6.08 25.06
C GLY A 334 -0.84 6.73 24.06
N VAL A 335 -0.84 8.07 23.99
CA VAL A 335 0.10 8.84 23.16
C VAL A 335 1.54 8.45 23.50
N SER A 336 1.86 8.41 24.80
CA SER A 336 3.20 8.08 25.27
C SER A 336 3.63 6.67 24.87
N ILE A 337 2.79 5.66 25.12
CA ILE A 337 3.04 4.25 24.79
C ILE A 337 3.22 4.06 23.29
N GLY A 338 2.37 4.68 22.46
CA GLY A 338 2.47 4.61 21.00
C GLY A 338 3.83 5.13 20.50
N LEU A 339 4.26 6.29 21.00
CA LEU A 339 5.56 6.89 20.66
C LEU A 339 6.75 6.08 21.22
N ILE A 340 6.64 5.57 22.45
CA ILE A 340 7.65 4.70 23.07
C ILE A 340 7.86 3.45 22.23
N CYS A 341 6.77 2.78 21.82
CA CYS A 341 6.85 1.58 20.99
C CYS A 341 7.52 1.86 19.64
N LEU A 342 7.20 2.98 18.98
CA LEU A 342 7.86 3.39 17.74
C LEU A 342 9.38 3.56 17.93
N GLY A 343 9.79 4.29 18.97
CA GLY A 343 11.22 4.50 19.27
C GLY A 343 11.93 3.21 19.65
N LEU A 344 11.30 2.39 20.49
CA LEU A 344 11.84 1.10 20.95
C LEU A 344 12.07 0.15 19.77
N PHE A 345 11.06 -0.06 18.93
CA PHE A 345 11.15 -1.03 17.85
C PHE A 345 12.10 -0.58 16.74
N SER A 346 12.12 0.71 16.40
CA SER A 346 13.10 1.25 15.44
C SER A 346 14.54 1.08 15.93
N LEU A 347 14.81 1.37 17.21
CA LEU A 347 16.13 1.15 17.81
C LEU A 347 16.51 -0.33 17.84
N LEU A 348 15.59 -1.20 18.28
CA LEU A 348 15.80 -2.65 18.31
C LEU A 348 16.15 -3.18 16.93
N PHE A 349 15.36 -2.84 15.92
CA PHE A 349 15.60 -3.27 14.54
C PHE A 349 16.91 -2.73 13.98
N ARG A 350 17.28 -1.49 14.31
CA ARG A 350 18.59 -0.94 13.94
C ARG A 350 19.73 -1.77 14.53
N ILE A 351 19.62 -2.19 15.78
CA ILE A 351 20.61 -3.03 16.45
C ILE A 351 20.68 -4.41 15.78
N LEU A 352 19.52 -5.03 15.50
CA LEU A 352 19.45 -6.34 14.84
C LEU A 352 20.01 -6.29 13.40
N GLU A 353 19.73 -5.22 12.66
CA GLU A 353 20.23 -5.01 11.30
C GLU A 353 21.75 -4.82 11.30
N ASN A 354 22.30 -4.01 12.23
CA ASN A 354 23.74 -3.82 12.37
C ASN A 354 24.48 -5.11 12.75
N LYS A 355 23.80 -6.03 13.46
CA LYS A 355 24.33 -7.37 13.77
C LYS A 355 24.16 -8.38 12.63
N GLY A 356 23.54 -7.99 11.51
CA GLY A 356 23.25 -8.88 10.39
C GLY A 356 22.18 -9.94 10.67
N LEU A 357 21.43 -9.81 11.77
CA LEU A 357 20.43 -10.80 12.20
C LEU A 357 19.11 -10.65 11.44
N VAL A 358 18.78 -9.43 11.01
CA VAL A 358 17.58 -9.12 10.23
C VAL A 358 17.92 -8.16 9.10
N ARG A 359 17.31 -8.36 7.94
CA ARG A 359 17.30 -7.40 6.83
C ARG A 359 15.93 -6.81 6.68
N ILE A 360 15.86 -5.49 6.61
CA ILE A 360 14.61 -4.74 6.50
C ILE A 360 14.57 -4.12 5.11
N SER A 361 13.47 -4.33 4.38
CA SER A 361 13.30 -3.78 3.05
C SER A 361 13.28 -2.26 3.19
N PRO A 362 14.07 -1.52 2.41
CA PRO A 362 14.01 -0.07 2.45
C PRO A 362 12.61 0.42 2.07
N GLU A 363 12.24 1.55 2.66
CA GLU A 363 10.98 2.21 2.34
C GLU A 363 11.09 2.88 0.96
N LEU A 364 9.94 3.02 0.29
CA LEU A 364 9.83 3.92 -0.86
C LEU A 364 10.31 5.32 -0.45
N SER A 365 10.83 6.07 -1.43
CA SER A 365 11.19 7.46 -1.18
C SER A 365 9.98 8.23 -0.64
N GLU A 366 10.22 9.19 0.25
CA GLU A 366 9.15 10.04 0.80
C GLU A 366 8.38 10.76 -0.32
N ARG A 367 9.13 11.18 -1.35
CA ARG A 367 8.60 11.73 -2.60
C ARG A 367 7.69 10.74 -3.32
N SER A 368 8.10 9.49 -3.51
CA SER A 368 7.28 8.48 -4.19
C SER A 368 6.03 8.12 -3.42
N LEU A 369 6.11 8.04 -2.08
CA LEU A 369 4.92 7.83 -1.26
C LEU A 369 3.93 8.98 -1.45
N PHE A 370 4.40 10.23 -1.39
CA PHE A 370 3.54 11.40 -1.60
C PHE A 370 2.95 11.46 -3.03
N LEU A 371 3.76 11.19 -4.05
CA LEU A 371 3.35 11.22 -5.47
C LEU A 371 2.48 10.01 -5.88
N SER A 372 2.45 8.94 -5.09
CA SER A 372 1.56 7.80 -5.31
C SER A 372 0.07 8.14 -5.15
N GLY A 373 -0.24 9.32 -4.60
CA GLY A 373 -1.59 9.73 -4.25
C GLY A 373 -1.96 9.44 -2.79
N PHE A 374 -1.01 8.91 -2.00
CA PHE A 374 -1.16 8.74 -0.57
C PHE A 374 -1.06 10.09 0.16
N LYS A 375 -2.10 10.44 0.92
CA LYS A 375 -2.27 11.71 1.63
C LYS A 375 -2.55 11.45 3.12
N TYR A 376 -2.52 12.53 3.90
CA TYR A 376 -2.83 12.50 5.33
C TYR A 376 -4.21 11.93 5.66
N ARG A 377 -5.20 12.11 4.76
CA ARG A 377 -6.53 11.51 4.93
C ARG A 377 -6.48 9.99 4.94
N GLN A 378 -5.67 9.37 4.07
CA GLN A 378 -5.42 7.93 4.11
C GLN A 378 -4.68 7.52 5.38
N SER A 379 -3.66 8.28 5.82
CA SER A 379 -2.98 8.00 7.11
C SER A 379 -3.95 7.99 8.29
N ILE A 380 -4.83 9.00 8.38
CA ILE A 380 -5.86 9.09 9.44
C ILE A 380 -6.82 7.91 9.34
N SER A 381 -7.40 7.70 8.16
CA SER A 381 -8.38 6.63 7.92
C SER A 381 -7.82 5.25 8.25
N MET A 382 -6.62 4.92 7.75
CA MET A 382 -5.96 3.64 8.04
C MET A 382 -5.69 3.48 9.53
N SER A 383 -5.26 4.54 10.21
CA SER A 383 -4.96 4.48 11.65
C SER A 383 -6.22 4.30 12.48
N ILE A 384 -7.34 4.96 12.11
CA ILE A 384 -8.65 4.75 12.76
C ILE A 384 -9.13 3.32 12.53
N GLN A 385 -9.15 2.85 11.27
CA GLN A 385 -9.66 1.54 10.91
C GLN A 385 -8.87 0.42 11.61
N SER A 386 -7.54 0.44 11.51
CA SER A 386 -6.67 -0.55 12.12
C SER A 386 -6.77 -0.53 13.64
N SER A 387 -6.66 0.64 14.29
CA SER A 387 -6.71 0.70 15.75
C SER A 387 -8.08 0.30 16.31
N LEU A 388 -9.19 0.77 15.73
CA LEU A 388 -10.53 0.37 16.21
C LEU A 388 -10.80 -1.11 15.98
N MET A 389 -10.66 -1.60 14.76
CA MET A 389 -11.01 -2.99 14.45
C MET A 389 -10.15 -3.97 15.25
N GLU A 390 -8.84 -3.71 15.34
CA GLU A 390 -7.92 -4.62 16.01
C GLU A 390 -8.04 -4.53 17.54
N GLU A 391 -8.12 -3.34 18.13
CA GLU A 391 -8.23 -3.24 19.60
C GLU A 391 -9.59 -3.74 20.10
N LEU A 392 -10.67 -3.58 19.32
CA LEU A 392 -11.98 -4.15 19.67
C LEU A 392 -11.96 -5.68 19.62
N ILE A 393 -11.34 -6.28 18.61
CA ILE A 393 -11.26 -7.73 18.47
C ILE A 393 -10.31 -8.34 19.52
N PHE A 394 -9.08 -7.83 19.61
CA PHE A 394 -8.04 -8.50 20.38
C PHE A 394 -8.02 -8.11 21.85
N ARG A 395 -8.31 -6.84 22.18
CA ARG A 395 -8.22 -6.35 23.57
C ARG A 395 -9.59 -6.36 24.21
N LEU A 396 -10.52 -5.58 23.67
CA LEU A 396 -11.84 -5.45 24.30
C LEU A 396 -12.62 -6.77 24.31
N LEU A 397 -12.76 -7.44 23.16
CA LEU A 397 -13.40 -8.75 23.09
C LEU A 397 -12.44 -9.85 23.54
N GLY A 398 -11.29 -10.00 22.89
CA GLY A 398 -10.40 -11.14 23.05
C GLY A 398 -9.87 -11.33 24.46
N VAL A 399 -9.27 -10.30 25.05
CA VAL A 399 -8.70 -10.41 26.42
C VAL A 399 -9.83 -10.63 27.42
N SER A 400 -10.92 -9.85 27.36
CA SER A 400 -12.07 -10.02 28.27
C SER A 400 -12.70 -11.41 28.15
N LEU A 401 -12.84 -11.94 26.94
CA LEU A 401 -13.39 -13.27 26.70
C LEU A 401 -12.51 -14.36 27.31
N PHE A 402 -11.20 -14.29 27.14
CA PHE A 402 -10.31 -15.31 27.70
C PHE A 402 -10.13 -15.18 29.22
N ILE A 403 -10.23 -13.99 29.79
CA ILE A 403 -10.33 -13.83 31.25
C ILE A 403 -11.64 -14.46 31.73
N TRP A 404 -12.76 -14.16 31.09
CA TRP A 404 -14.06 -14.73 31.45
C TRP A 404 -14.09 -16.27 31.34
N LEU A 405 -13.47 -16.85 30.31
CA LEU A 405 -13.42 -18.31 30.09
C LEU A 405 -12.45 -19.04 31.03
N PHE A 406 -11.31 -18.43 31.37
CA PHE A 406 -10.19 -19.14 31.99
C PHE A 406 -9.69 -18.53 33.30
N GLY A 407 -10.11 -17.32 33.67
CA GLY A 407 -9.73 -16.64 34.91
C GLY A 407 -8.26 -16.21 34.98
N HIS A 408 -7.54 -16.08 33.86
CA HIS A 408 -6.10 -15.82 33.84
C HIS A 408 -5.66 -14.69 32.90
N ASP A 409 -5.37 -13.51 33.46
CA ASP A 409 -4.95 -12.29 32.76
C ASP A 409 -3.76 -12.48 31.83
N LEU A 410 -2.67 -13.04 32.35
CA LEU A 410 -1.43 -13.21 31.58
C LEU A 410 -1.66 -14.14 30.39
N MET A 411 -2.43 -15.20 30.57
CA MET A 411 -2.75 -16.14 29.49
C MET A 411 -3.61 -15.47 28.42
N ALA A 412 -4.61 -14.68 28.82
CA ALA A 412 -5.47 -13.92 27.91
C ALA A 412 -4.65 -12.93 27.08
N ILE A 413 -3.74 -12.19 27.70
CA ILE A 413 -2.83 -11.26 27.02
C ILE A 413 -1.91 -12.00 26.04
N LEU A 414 -1.27 -13.09 26.46
CA LEU A 414 -0.34 -13.84 25.60
C LEU A 414 -1.06 -14.45 24.39
N LEU A 415 -2.21 -15.09 24.60
CA LEU A 415 -2.97 -15.75 23.55
C LEU A 415 -3.44 -14.74 22.50
N THR A 416 -4.04 -13.63 22.92
CA THR A 416 -4.50 -12.58 22.00
C THR A 416 -3.36 -11.90 21.27
N SER A 417 -2.21 -11.68 21.92
CA SER A 417 -1.02 -11.09 21.29
C SER A 417 -0.41 -11.99 20.22
N VAL A 418 -0.38 -13.30 20.47
CA VAL A 418 0.11 -14.29 19.51
C VAL A 418 -0.85 -14.43 18.33
N LEU A 419 -2.16 -14.54 18.58
CA LEU A 419 -3.17 -14.55 17.53
C LEU A 419 -3.08 -13.31 16.65
N TRP A 420 -2.99 -12.12 17.27
CA TRP A 420 -2.84 -10.85 16.57
C TRP A 420 -1.60 -10.82 15.68
N ALA A 421 -0.45 -11.25 16.19
CA ALA A 421 0.80 -11.29 15.43
C ALA A 421 0.75 -12.24 14.23
N PHE A 422 0.08 -13.38 14.35
CA PHE A 422 -0.04 -14.36 13.25
C PHE A 422 -0.95 -13.90 12.10
N LEU A 423 -1.90 -12.99 12.36
CA LEU A 423 -2.73 -12.41 11.31
C LEU A 423 -1.99 -11.36 10.46
N HIS A 424 -0.76 -11.00 10.85
CA HIS A 424 0.05 -10.01 10.14
C HIS A 424 1.09 -10.66 9.23
N GLN A 425 1.28 -10.05 8.06
CA GLN A 425 2.40 -10.40 7.19
C GLN A 425 3.73 -10.00 7.83
N GLY A 426 4.72 -10.88 7.73
CA GLY A 426 6.13 -10.56 8.01
C GLY A 426 6.87 -9.98 6.81
N SER A 427 6.16 -9.53 5.77
CA SER A 427 6.76 -9.03 4.53
C SER A 427 7.62 -7.78 4.81
N GLY A 428 8.73 -7.64 4.09
CA GLY A 428 9.72 -6.60 4.34
C GLY A 428 10.76 -6.93 5.42
N TYR A 429 10.57 -7.98 6.23
CA TYR A 429 11.56 -8.42 7.23
C TYR A 429 12.08 -9.81 6.87
N ASN A 430 13.41 -9.98 6.87
CA ASN A 430 14.04 -11.27 6.58
C ASN A 430 15.14 -11.59 7.61
N PRO A 431 14.98 -12.63 8.46
CA PRO A 431 13.81 -13.51 8.57
C PRO A 431 12.55 -12.82 9.12
N SER A 432 11.35 -13.31 8.74
CA SER A 432 10.06 -12.72 9.14
C SER A 432 9.72 -12.94 10.62
N VAL A 433 10.34 -13.92 11.28
CA VAL A 433 10.10 -14.21 12.71
C VAL A 433 10.37 -12.99 13.60
N TYR A 434 11.35 -12.15 13.27
CA TYR A 434 11.63 -10.93 14.04
C TYR A 434 10.46 -9.95 14.01
N ARG A 435 9.74 -9.85 12.88
CA ARG A 435 8.53 -9.04 12.78
C ARG A 435 7.41 -9.61 13.62
N TRP A 436 7.19 -10.93 13.59
CA TRP A 436 6.18 -11.58 14.42
C TRP A 436 6.49 -11.45 15.91
N SER A 437 7.73 -11.67 16.34
CA SER A 437 8.15 -11.47 17.73
C SER A 437 7.93 -10.03 18.20
N GLN A 438 8.25 -9.04 17.36
CA GLN A 438 7.97 -7.63 17.65
C GLN A 438 6.46 -7.38 17.84
N LEU A 439 5.61 -7.93 16.98
CA LEU A 439 4.15 -7.80 17.11
C LEU A 439 3.61 -8.50 18.37
N VAL A 440 4.15 -9.66 18.75
CA VAL A 440 3.77 -10.30 20.02
C VAL A 440 4.13 -9.41 21.21
N ILE A 441 5.35 -8.86 21.24
CA ILE A 441 5.78 -7.94 22.32
C ILE A 441 4.90 -6.70 22.36
N PHE A 442 4.60 -6.09 21.21
CA PHE A 442 3.71 -4.94 21.15
C PHE A 442 2.30 -5.31 21.64
N GLY A 443 1.83 -6.50 21.27
CA GLY A 443 0.54 -6.99 21.71
C GLY A 443 0.45 -7.15 23.22
N ILE A 444 1.52 -7.65 23.85
CA ILE A 444 1.62 -7.80 25.31
C ILE A 444 1.57 -6.43 25.99
N ILE A 445 2.30 -5.44 25.47
CA ILE A 445 2.29 -4.07 25.99
C ILE A 445 0.86 -3.50 25.95
N LEU A 446 0.16 -3.66 24.83
CA LEU A 446 -1.23 -3.21 24.71
C LEU A 446 -2.16 -4.00 25.63
N GLY A 447 -2.04 -5.32 25.71
CA GLY A 447 -2.85 -6.14 26.62
C GLY A 447 -2.67 -5.75 28.10
N TYR A 448 -1.43 -5.47 28.51
CA TYR A 448 -1.15 -4.97 29.86
C TYR A 448 -1.76 -3.58 30.08
N ALA A 449 -1.60 -2.65 29.14
CA ALA A 449 -2.19 -1.31 29.23
C ALA A 449 -3.73 -1.35 29.24
N TYR A 450 -4.34 -2.30 28.54
CA TYR A 450 -5.79 -2.51 28.53
C TYR A 450 -6.32 -2.83 29.94
N LEU A 451 -5.70 -3.79 30.64
CA LEU A 451 -6.15 -4.22 31.98
C LEU A 451 -5.87 -3.17 33.06
N HIS A 452 -4.71 -2.51 33.00
CA HIS A 452 -4.24 -1.67 34.10
C HIS A 452 -4.51 -0.17 33.94
N VAL A 453 -4.71 0.30 32.70
CA VAL A 453 -4.90 1.74 32.41
C VAL A 453 -6.27 1.97 31.76
N GLY A 454 -6.64 1.14 30.79
CA GLY A 454 -7.97 1.12 30.20
C GLY A 454 -7.98 1.07 28.68
N PHE A 455 -9.19 0.92 28.13
CA PHE A 455 -9.41 0.70 26.70
C PHE A 455 -9.04 1.91 25.83
N LEU A 456 -9.31 3.13 26.31
CA LEU A 456 -8.98 4.34 25.56
C LEU A 456 -7.45 4.50 25.39
N THR A 457 -6.67 3.99 26.34
CA THR A 457 -5.20 3.98 26.29
C THR A 457 -4.68 3.16 25.11
N VAL A 458 -5.16 1.93 24.94
CA VAL A 458 -4.69 1.03 23.87
C VAL A 458 -5.14 1.51 22.50
N LEU A 459 -6.38 2.00 22.40
CA LEU A 459 -6.90 2.59 21.18
C LEU A 459 -6.03 3.79 20.74
N THR A 460 -5.72 4.68 21.68
CA THR A 460 -4.88 5.85 21.42
C THR A 460 -3.45 5.45 21.07
N ALA A 461 -2.85 4.51 21.79
CA ALA A 461 -1.48 4.04 21.54
C ALA A 461 -1.33 3.43 20.14
N HIS A 462 -2.27 2.56 19.76
CA HIS A 462 -2.25 1.94 18.44
C HIS A 462 -2.51 2.98 17.34
N PHE A 463 -3.50 3.86 17.52
CA PHE A 463 -3.76 4.96 16.59
C PHE A 463 -2.52 5.83 16.36
N VAL A 464 -1.88 6.31 17.45
CA VAL A 464 -0.70 7.18 17.38
C VAL A 464 0.47 6.46 16.70
N HIS A 465 0.72 5.20 17.05
CA HIS A 465 1.77 4.39 16.43
C HIS A 465 1.60 4.35 14.91
N ASN A 466 0.42 3.97 14.42
CA ASN A 466 0.16 3.84 12.98
C ASN A 466 0.08 5.19 12.26
N PHE A 467 -0.47 6.20 12.92
CA PHE A 467 -0.60 7.53 12.35
C PHE A 467 0.77 8.16 12.12
N ILE A 468 1.66 8.13 13.11
CA ILE A 468 3.02 8.66 12.96
C ILE A 468 3.80 7.86 11.92
N LEU A 469 3.74 6.53 11.96
CA LEU A 469 4.43 5.66 11.00
C LEU A 469 4.06 5.99 9.54
N THR A 470 2.77 6.21 9.28
CA THR A 470 2.26 6.45 7.91
C THR A 470 2.29 7.91 7.48
N SER A 471 2.25 8.87 8.41
CA SER A 471 2.21 10.30 8.09
C SER A 471 3.58 10.98 8.08
N LEU A 472 4.57 10.45 8.82
CA LEU A 472 5.89 11.06 8.92
C LEU A 472 6.61 11.19 7.56
N PRO A 473 6.58 10.21 6.64
CA PRO A 473 7.18 10.39 5.33
C PRO A 473 6.52 11.53 4.52
N LEU A 474 5.20 11.71 4.65
CA LEU A 474 4.48 12.80 3.99
C LEU A 474 4.85 14.18 4.57
N PHE A 475 5.11 14.23 5.87
CA PHE A 475 5.54 15.46 6.55
C PHE A 475 6.97 15.83 6.18
N SER A 476 7.85 14.83 6.18
CA SER A 476 9.27 14.98 5.86
C SER A 476 9.46 15.46 4.41
N TYR A 477 8.69 14.92 3.45
CA TYR A 477 8.71 15.40 2.06
C TYR A 477 8.28 16.86 1.95
N LYS A 478 7.21 17.28 2.64
CA LYS A 478 6.76 18.69 2.64
C LYS A 478 7.82 19.64 3.20
N ILE A 479 8.56 19.23 4.22
CA ILE A 479 9.68 20.00 4.75
C ILE A 479 10.79 20.10 3.70
N GLN A 480 11.18 18.98 3.07
CA GLN A 480 12.22 18.96 2.04
C GLN A 480 11.89 19.86 0.85
N ILE A 481 10.62 19.95 0.45
CA ILE A 481 10.16 20.93 -0.56
C ILE A 481 10.39 22.36 -0.07
N LYS A 482 9.97 22.69 1.16
CA LYS A 482 10.13 24.03 1.73
C LYS A 482 11.60 24.45 1.84
N GLU A 483 12.48 23.50 2.17
CA GLU A 483 13.93 23.69 2.26
C GLU A 483 14.63 23.76 0.90
N GLY A 484 13.90 23.61 -0.22
CA GLY A 484 14.47 23.67 -1.56
C GLY A 484 15.33 22.46 -1.94
N LYS A 485 15.26 21.37 -1.18
CA LYS A 485 16.02 20.12 -1.44
C LYS A 485 15.50 19.38 -2.68
N TYR A 486 14.23 19.59 -3.04
CA TYR A 486 13.70 19.25 -4.36
C TYR A 486 13.53 20.53 -5.16
N PHE A 487 14.22 20.61 -6.29
CA PHE A 487 14.37 21.81 -7.15
C PHE A 487 13.13 22.71 -7.23
N GLN A 488 13.35 24.00 -6.94
CA GLN A 488 12.40 25.11 -7.13
C GLN A 488 12.19 25.45 -8.61
N LYS A 489 11.50 24.59 -9.34
CA LYS A 489 10.70 24.96 -10.51
C LYS A 489 9.72 23.82 -10.78
N ILE A 490 8.43 24.11 -10.73
CA ILE A 490 7.32 23.21 -11.09
C ILE A 490 6.83 22.29 -9.96
N GLU A 491 6.34 22.85 -8.85
CA GLU A 491 5.32 22.18 -8.01
C GLU A 491 4.38 23.20 -7.33
N LYS A 492 4.05 24.30 -8.02
CA LYS A 492 3.05 25.28 -7.56
C LYS A 492 1.59 24.79 -7.67
N ASP A 493 1.34 23.62 -8.26
CA ASP A 493 -0.03 23.13 -8.54
C ASP A 493 -0.55 22.05 -7.58
N ILE A 494 0.13 21.79 -6.45
CA ILE A 494 -0.31 20.76 -5.48
C ILE A 494 -1.37 21.29 -4.49
N THR A 495 -1.69 22.58 -4.52
CA THR A 495 -2.70 23.18 -3.63
C THR A 495 -4.09 23.41 -4.24
N LEU A 496 -4.35 23.07 -5.51
CA LEU A 496 -5.67 23.29 -6.12
C LEU A 496 -6.10 22.12 -7.03
N ASN A 497 -6.73 21.10 -6.41
CA ASN A 497 -7.93 20.34 -6.87
C ASN A 497 -8.06 18.96 -6.21
#